data_AF-A0A1J5PCJ0-F1
#
_entry.id   AF-A0A1J5PCJ0-F1
#
_cell.length_a   1.000
_cell.length_b   1.000
_cell.length_c   1.000
_cell.angle_alpha   90.00
_cell.angle_beta   90.00
_cell.angle_gamma   90.00
#
_symmetry.space_group_name_H-M   'P 1'
#
loop_
_entity.id
_entity.type
_entity.pdbx_description
1 polymer ?
#
loop_
_entity_poly.entity_id
_entity_poly.type
_entity_poly.pdbx_seq_one_letter_code
_entity_poly.pdbx_strand_id
1 'polypeptide(L)'
;MISAPSDFVGTSPELVTKFLKVVHEMNDKWNSGAAAQTEMLPVIAKDAGMDLPAAKSMMAGFKFLSTADSLGPVWMGGGVQKNLKDVADFFVSTGNVKKALSSYDDRVNAGPLKATSAM
;
A
#
# COMPACT_ATOMS: atom_id res chain seq x y z
N MET A 1 -2.52 -1.15 1.47
CA MET A 1 -1.49 -2.14 1.85
C MET A 1 -1.44 -3.22 0.78
N ILE A 2 -0.25 -3.62 0.36
CA ILE A 2 -0.06 -4.71 -0.63
C ILE A 2 0.37 -5.94 0.17
N SER A 3 -0.28 -7.07 -0.09
CA SER A 3 0.07 -8.36 0.51
C SER A 3 0.20 -9.42 -0.59
N ALA A 4 1.10 -10.37 -0.37
CA ALA A 4 1.32 -11.50 -1.25
C ALA A 4 1.82 -12.71 -0.44
N PRO A 5 1.61 -13.94 -0.91
CA PRO A 5 2.24 -15.12 -0.31
C PRO A 5 3.77 -15.00 -0.30
N SER A 6 4.41 -15.40 0.80
CA SER A 6 5.88 -15.39 0.93
C SER A 6 6.57 -16.12 -0.22
N ASP A 7 6.01 -17.26 -0.61
CA ASP A 7 6.59 -18.13 -1.64
C ASP A 7 6.53 -17.48 -3.01
N PHE A 8 5.46 -16.73 -3.30
CA PHE A 8 5.36 -15.96 -4.54
C PHE A 8 6.38 -14.82 -4.58
N VAL A 9 6.55 -14.10 -3.46
CA VAL A 9 7.57 -13.05 -3.36
C VAL A 9 8.99 -13.61 -3.55
N GLY A 10 9.26 -14.80 -3.01
CA GLY A 10 10.55 -15.48 -3.15
C GLY A 10 10.80 -16.04 -4.56
N THR A 11 9.78 -16.59 -5.22
CA THR A 11 9.92 -17.24 -6.54
C THR A 11 9.79 -16.26 -7.72
N SER A 12 9.15 -15.11 -7.51
CA SER A 12 8.91 -14.10 -8.55
C SER A 12 9.44 -12.70 -8.18
N PRO A 13 10.69 -12.55 -7.69
CA PRO A 13 11.18 -11.30 -7.12
C PRO A 13 11.18 -10.15 -8.12
N GLU A 14 11.60 -10.39 -9.36
CA GLU A 14 11.62 -9.37 -10.41
C GLU A 14 10.22 -8.87 -10.76
N LEU A 15 9.25 -9.77 -10.86
CA LEU A 15 7.86 -9.42 -11.15
C LEU A 15 7.26 -8.58 -10.02
N VAL A 16 7.50 -8.98 -8.76
CA VAL A 16 7.02 -8.23 -7.59
C VAL A 16 7.64 -6.84 -7.54
N THR A 17 8.95 -6.70 -7.80
CA THR A 17 9.60 -5.37 -7.84
C THR A 17 9.05 -4.52 -8.99
N LYS A 18 8.87 -5.07 -10.20
CA LYS A 18 8.25 -4.34 -11.32
C LYS A 18 6.83 -3.89 -11.00
N PHE A 19 6.02 -4.76 -10.40
CA PHE A 19 4.68 -4.40 -9.96
C PHE A 19 4.69 -3.23 -8.98
N LEU A 20 5.56 -3.29 -7.96
CA LEU A 20 5.69 -2.21 -6.98
C LEU A 20 6.18 -0.90 -7.61
N LYS A 21 7.09 -0.97 -8.59
CA LYS A 21 7.55 0.20 -9.36
C LYS A 21 6.37 0.88 -10.07
N VAL A 22 5.58 0.13 -10.84
CA VAL A 22 4.40 0.69 -11.54
C VAL A 22 3.40 1.30 -10.57
N VAL A 23 3.10 0.63 -9.44
CA VAL A 23 2.19 1.16 -8.44
C VAL A 23 2.68 2.51 -7.90
N HIS A 24 3.96 2.60 -7.55
CA HIS A 24 4.52 3.84 -7.02
C HIS A 24 4.64 4.95 -8.08
N GLU A 25 4.95 4.61 -9.34
CA GLU A 25 4.92 5.57 -10.45
C GLU A 25 3.51 6.14 -10.67
N MET A 26 2.45 5.33 -10.53
CA MET A 26 1.07 5.81 -10.62
C MET A 26 0.66 6.68 -9.43
N ASN A 27 1.16 6.37 -8.22
CA ASN A 27 0.99 7.23 -7.05
C ASN A 27 1.65 8.59 -7.28
N ASP A 28 2.89 8.59 -7.78
CA ASP A 28 3.63 9.82 -8.07
C ASP A 28 2.95 10.62 -9.20
N LYS A 29 2.43 9.95 -10.23
CA LYS A 29 1.61 10.58 -11.28
C LYS A 29 0.36 11.24 -10.69
N TRP A 30 -0.39 10.56 -9.83
CA TRP A 30 -1.55 11.16 -9.16
C TRP A 30 -1.16 12.38 -8.31
N ASN A 31 -0.03 12.29 -7.61
CA ASN A 31 0.49 13.35 -6.76
C ASN A 31 1.08 14.53 -7.54
N SER A 32 1.34 14.39 -8.84
CA SER A 32 1.89 15.45 -9.69
C SER A 32 0.88 16.59 -9.98
N GLY A 33 -0.38 16.44 -9.56
CA GLY A 33 -1.37 17.52 -9.53
C GLY A 33 -2.54 17.34 -10.48
N ALA A 34 -3.33 18.41 -10.61
CA ALA A 34 -4.68 18.38 -11.19
C ALA A 34 -4.75 17.87 -12.65
N ALA A 35 -3.71 18.12 -13.45
CA ALA A 35 -3.66 17.66 -14.83
C ALA A 35 -3.65 16.13 -14.91
N ALA A 36 -2.75 15.48 -14.17
CA ALA A 36 -2.68 14.03 -14.10
C ALA A 36 -3.93 13.42 -13.46
N GLN A 37 -4.47 14.05 -12.41
CA GLN A 37 -5.71 13.59 -11.77
C GLN A 37 -6.89 13.62 -12.73
N THR A 38 -6.98 14.65 -13.58
CA THR A 38 -8.04 14.77 -14.59
C THR A 38 -7.97 13.65 -15.64
N GLU A 39 -6.77 13.25 -16.03
CA GLU A 39 -6.54 12.11 -16.93
C GLU A 39 -6.90 10.76 -16.28
N MET A 40 -6.59 10.60 -14.99
CA MET A 40 -6.77 9.33 -14.27
C MET A 40 -8.19 9.09 -13.77
N LEU A 41 -8.91 10.16 -13.38
CA LEU A 41 -10.24 10.08 -12.77
C LEU A 41 -11.29 9.29 -13.58
N PRO A 42 -11.38 9.39 -14.93
CA PRO A 42 -12.32 8.59 -15.70
C PRO A 42 -12.09 7.08 -15.59
N VAL A 43 -10.83 6.65 -15.54
CA VAL A 43 -10.48 5.22 -15.39
C VAL A 43 -10.82 4.76 -13.98
N ILE A 44 -10.46 5.55 -12.97
CA ILE A 44 -10.80 5.26 -11.57
C ILE A 44 -12.32 5.15 -11.38
N ALA A 45 -13.08 6.09 -11.93
CA ALA A 45 -14.55 6.08 -11.84
C ALA A 45 -15.14 4.81 -12.48
N LYS A 46 -14.67 4.45 -13.68
CA LYS A 46 -15.09 3.23 -14.37
C LYS A 46 -14.79 1.98 -13.55
N ASP A 47 -13.56 1.82 -13.07
CA ASP A 47 -13.12 0.61 -12.38
C ASP A 47 -13.76 0.48 -10.98
N ALA A 48 -14.09 1.62 -10.35
CA ALA A 48 -14.83 1.66 -9.09
C ALA A 48 -16.36 1.52 -9.27
N GLY A 49 -16.86 1.53 -10.51
CA GLY A 49 -18.31 1.52 -10.79
C GLY A 49 -19.03 2.79 -10.31
N MET A 50 -18.32 3.93 -10.28
CA MET A 50 -18.81 5.22 -9.81
C MET A 50 -19.00 6.21 -10.97
N ASP A 51 -19.87 7.19 -10.79
CA ASP A 51 -19.85 8.37 -11.65
C ASP A 51 -18.64 9.27 -11.34
N LEU A 52 -18.30 10.15 -12.29
CA LEU A 52 -17.11 10.99 -12.20
C LEU A 52 -17.14 11.96 -11.00
N PRO A 53 -18.26 12.66 -10.70
CA PRO A 53 -18.37 13.48 -9.48
C PRO A 53 -18.16 12.70 -8.18
N ALA A 54 -18.75 11.52 -8.05
CA ALA A 54 -18.62 10.67 -6.87
C ALA A 54 -17.19 10.16 -6.70
N ALA A 55 -16.55 9.71 -7.78
CA ALA A 55 -15.15 9.30 -7.77
C ALA A 55 -14.23 10.44 -7.37
N LYS A 56 -14.44 11.65 -7.91
CA LYS A 56 -13.67 12.85 -7.54
C LYS A 56 -13.82 13.18 -6.05
N SER A 57 -15.04 13.14 -5.53
CA SER A 57 -15.33 13.39 -4.11
C SER A 57 -14.64 12.37 -3.20
N MET A 58 -14.75 11.08 -3.54
CA MET A 58 -14.07 10.01 -2.81
C MET A 58 -12.55 10.19 -2.82
N MET A 59 -11.96 10.43 -3.99
CA MET A 59 -10.53 10.55 -4.19
C MET A 59 -9.92 11.78 -3.49
N ALA A 60 -10.71 12.82 -3.19
CA ALA A 60 -10.24 13.99 -2.43
C ALA A 60 -9.77 13.63 -1.00
N GLY A 61 -10.24 12.52 -0.43
CA GLY A 61 -9.81 12.01 0.87
C GLY A 61 -8.57 11.11 0.82
N PHE A 62 -8.10 10.73 -0.37
CA PHE A 62 -6.99 9.79 -0.52
C PHE A 62 -5.64 10.50 -0.51
N LYS A 63 -4.67 9.85 0.14
CA LYS A 63 -3.25 10.19 0.06
C LYS A 63 -2.50 8.99 -0.45
N PHE A 64 -1.81 9.15 -1.58
CA PHE A 64 -0.92 8.13 -2.10
C PHE A 64 0.50 8.45 -1.64
N LEU A 65 1.16 7.47 -1.04
CA LEU A 65 2.51 7.65 -0.51
C LEU A 65 3.52 7.58 -1.66
N SER A 66 4.50 8.48 -1.61
CA SER A 66 5.72 8.34 -2.40
C SER A 66 6.51 7.11 -1.96
N THR A 67 7.45 6.65 -2.78
CA THR A 67 8.36 5.55 -2.39
C THR A 67 9.13 5.87 -1.11
N ALA A 68 9.61 7.11 -0.97
CA ALA A 68 10.35 7.56 0.21
C ALA A 68 9.49 7.52 1.48
N ASP A 69 8.25 8.03 1.40
CA ASP A 69 7.34 8.02 2.54
C ASP A 69 6.97 6.59 2.93
N SER A 70 6.67 5.72 1.96
CA SER A 70 6.37 4.31 2.20
C SER A 70 7.52 3.57 2.88
N LEU A 71 8.78 3.88 2.53
CA LEU A 71 9.96 3.30 3.16
C LEU A 71 10.29 3.91 4.54
N GLY A 72 9.67 5.03 4.88
CA GLY A 72 9.91 5.77 6.12
C GLY A 72 9.45 5.06 7.40
N PRO A 73 9.78 5.62 8.58
CA PRO A 73 9.56 5.00 9.89
C PRO A 73 8.08 4.77 10.21
N VAL A 74 7.19 5.64 9.72
CA VAL A 74 5.74 5.52 9.91
C VAL A 74 5.16 4.30 9.20
N TRP A 75 5.83 3.81 8.16
CA TRP A 75 5.35 2.74 7.31
C TRP A 75 6.29 1.54 7.39
N MET A 76 7.09 1.28 6.35
CA MET A 76 7.92 0.07 6.27
C MET A 76 9.12 0.09 7.24
N GLY A 77 9.42 1.22 7.88
CA GLY A 77 10.46 1.33 8.91
C GLY A 77 10.04 0.89 10.31
N GLY A 78 8.90 0.19 10.46
CA GLY A 78 8.43 -0.38 11.74
C GLY A 78 6.99 -0.01 12.10
N GLY A 79 6.45 1.06 11.51
CA GLY A 79 5.10 1.51 11.83
C GLY A 79 4.00 0.56 11.38
N VAL A 80 4.17 -0.16 10.27
CA VAL A 80 3.22 -1.21 9.84
C VAL A 80 3.18 -2.35 10.86
N GLN A 81 4.34 -2.81 11.34
CA GLN A 81 4.46 -3.88 12.32
C GLN A 81 3.77 -3.50 13.63
N LYS A 82 4.00 -2.28 14.10
CA LYS A 82 3.33 -1.74 15.28
C LYS A 82 1.82 -1.67 15.07
N ASN A 83 1.36 -1.16 13.93
CA ASN A 83 -0.06 -1.05 13.63
C ASN A 83 -0.74 -2.44 13.58
N LEU A 84 -0.11 -3.43 12.95
CA LEU A 84 -0.61 -4.80 12.92
C LEU A 84 -0.74 -5.39 14.33
N LYS A 85 0.23 -5.13 15.22
CA LYS A 85 0.17 -5.55 16.62
C LYS A 85 -0.98 -4.89 17.37
N ASP A 86 -1.11 -3.56 17.27
CA ASP A 86 -2.15 -2.79 17.95
C ASP A 86 -3.55 -3.26 17.53
N VAL A 87 -3.77 -3.48 16.22
CA VAL A 87 -5.04 -4.00 15.68
C VAL A 87 -5.30 -5.42 16.15
N ALA A 88 -4.29 -6.30 16.13
CA ALA A 88 -4.46 -7.66 16.59
C ALA A 88 -4.78 -7.75 18.08
N ASP A 89 -4.14 -6.93 18.91
CA ASP A 89 -4.43 -6.85 20.35
C ASP A 89 -5.85 -6.33 20.60
N PHE A 90 -6.29 -5.33 19.85
CA PHE A 90 -7.67 -4.84 19.92
C PHE A 90 -8.69 -5.93 19.54
N PHE A 91 -8.36 -6.77 18.56
CA PHE A 91 -9.24 -7.86 18.17
C PHE A 91 -9.28 -8.97 19.22
N VAL A 92 -8.18 -9.19 19.95
CA VAL A 92 -8.16 -10.08 21.13
C VAL A 92 -9.00 -9.50 22.26
N SER A 93 -8.87 -8.21 22.55
CA SER A 93 -9.61 -7.58 23.65
C SER A 93 -11.13 -7.55 23.41
N THR A 94 -11.55 -7.58 22.14
CA THR A 94 -12.96 -7.66 21.73
C THR A 94 -13.46 -9.10 21.54
N GLY A 95 -12.60 -10.11 21.73
CA GLY A 95 -12.96 -11.53 21.59
C GLY A 95 -13.10 -12.02 20.14
N ASN A 96 -12.76 -11.19 19.15
CA ASN A 96 -12.84 -11.54 17.73
C ASN A 96 -11.73 -12.52 17.28
N VAL A 97 -10.60 -12.55 17.99
CA VAL A 97 -9.54 -13.55 17.81
C VAL A 97 -9.04 -14.06 19.17
N LYS A 98 -8.60 -15.32 19.20
CA LYS A 98 -8.15 -15.98 20.43
C LYS A 98 -6.81 -15.45 20.95
N LYS A 99 -5.90 -15.06 20.04
CA LYS A 99 -4.53 -14.65 20.38
C LYS A 99 -3.91 -13.85 19.23
N ALA A 100 -3.12 -12.84 19.59
CA ALA A 100 -2.23 -12.11 18.69
C ALA A 100 -0.80 -12.70 18.71
N LEU A 101 -0.05 -12.51 17.62
CA LEU A 101 1.38 -12.83 17.60
C LEU A 101 2.15 -11.96 18.60
N SER A 102 3.31 -12.45 19.06
CA SER A 102 4.22 -11.65 19.88
C SER A 102 4.85 -10.49 19.10
N SER A 103 5.14 -10.69 17.81
CA SER A 103 5.58 -9.68 16.85
C SER A 103 5.03 -9.98 15.44
N TYR A 104 5.02 -8.94 14.60
CA TYR A 104 4.65 -8.98 13.18
C TYR A 104 5.82 -8.62 12.26
N ASP A 105 7.06 -8.58 12.76
CA ASP A 105 8.24 -8.20 11.97
C ASP A 105 8.43 -9.08 10.73
N ASP A 106 8.28 -10.40 10.88
CA ASP A 106 8.39 -11.36 9.78
C ASP A 106 7.22 -11.31 8.78
N ARG A 107 6.23 -10.44 9.02
CA ARG A 107 5.05 -10.27 8.16
C ARG A 107 5.17 -9.07 7.23
N VAL A 108 6.24 -8.29 7.34
CA VAL A 108 6.47 -7.08 6.55
C VAL A 108 7.80 -7.19 5.83
N ASN A 109 7.78 -7.10 4.50
CA ASN A 109 8.98 -7.18 3.67
C ASN A 109 9.15 -5.91 2.81
N ALA A 110 10.08 -5.04 3.23
CA ALA A 110 10.42 -3.82 2.49
C ALA A 110 11.40 -4.06 1.33
N GLY A 111 12.01 -5.25 1.24
CA GLY A 111 13.05 -5.57 0.28
C GLY A 111 12.65 -5.31 -1.18
N PRO A 112 11.51 -5.86 -1.66
CA PRO A 112 11.07 -5.64 -3.03
C PRO A 112 10.84 -4.17 -3.39
N LEU A 113 10.33 -3.36 -2.46
CA LEU A 113 10.12 -1.92 -2.68
C LEU A 113 11.46 -1.16 -2.69
N LYS A 114 12.41 -1.51 -1.82
CA LYS A 114 13.76 -0.91 -1.87
C LYS A 114 14.46 -1.18 -3.20
N ALA A 115 14.26 -2.39 -3.75
CA ALA A 115 14.86 -2.81 -5.01
C ALA A 115 14.36 -2.03 -6.25
N THR A 116 13.23 -1.31 -6.18
CA THR A 116 12.73 -0.51 -7.31
C THR A 116 13.67 0.62 -7.68
N SER A 117 14.47 1.13 -6.73
CA SER A 117 15.47 2.18 -6.94
C SER A 117 16.64 1.75 -7.84
N ALA A 118 16.86 0.44 -7.99
CA ALA A 118 17.91 -0.13 -8.82
C ALA A 118 17.40 -0.56 -10.21
N MET A 119 16.13 -0.32 -10.53
CA MET A 119 15.47 -0.68 -11.81
C MET A 119 15.27 0.51 -12.73
#